data_AF-I3D0Q9-F1
#
_entry.id   AF-I3D0Q9-F1
#
_cell.length_a   1.000
_cell.length_b   1.000
_cell.length_c   1.000
_cell.angle_alpha   90.00
_cell.angle_beta   90.00
_cell.angle_gamma   90.00
#
_symmetry.space_group_name_H-M   'P 1'
#
loop_
_entity.id
_entity.type
_entity.pdbx_description
1 polymer ?
#
loop_
_entity_poly.entity_id
_entity_poly.type
_entity_poly.pdbx_seq_one_letter_code
_entity_poly.pdbx_strand_id
1 'polypeptide(L)'
;MGRLVGGSFKDGIQPLDNDLQRQMLYMQSRIELSLKSEFNNSLGFVNYVVTYRDNVVIINIPSDSQKYHILISAERDSNVNEIIHDVTDLFKEMEGMSIT
;
A
#
# COMPACT_ATOMS: atom_id res chain seq x y z
N MET A 1 -9.82 12.70 0.13
CA MET A 1 -9.44 12.39 -1.26
C MET A 1 -7.97 12.00 -1.25
N GLY A 2 -7.65 10.71 -1.46
CA GLY A 2 -6.24 10.25 -1.51
C GLY A 2 -5.54 10.83 -2.74
N ARG A 3 -4.29 11.28 -2.58
CA ARG A 3 -3.46 11.80 -3.66
C ARG A 3 -2.10 11.10 -3.58
N LEU A 4 -1.56 10.69 -4.72
CA LEU A 4 -0.20 10.18 -4.79
C LEU A 4 0.77 11.29 -4.34
N VAL A 5 1.53 11.02 -3.28
CA VAL A 5 2.51 11.95 -2.70
C VAL A 5 3.94 11.66 -3.15
N GLY A 6 4.20 10.43 -3.61
CA GLY A 6 5.48 10.00 -4.15
C GLY A 6 5.42 8.52 -4.53
N GLY A 7 6.17 8.12 -5.56
CA GLY A 7 6.24 6.75 -6.04
C GLY A 7 6.38 6.66 -7.57
N SER A 8 7.15 5.68 -8.04
CA SER A 8 7.25 5.32 -9.46
C SER A 8 7.53 3.82 -9.56
N PHE A 9 7.27 3.25 -10.74
CA PHE A 9 7.71 1.89 -11.04
C PHE A 9 9.23 1.89 -11.27
N LYS A 10 9.87 0.75 -10.96
CA LYS A 10 11.26 0.50 -11.31
C LYS A 10 11.41 0.53 -12.83
N ASP A 11 12.56 1.01 -13.31
CA ASP A 11 12.87 1.03 -14.74
C ASP A 11 12.70 -0.35 -15.38
N GLY A 12 12.00 -0.39 -16.52
CA GLY A 12 11.69 -1.62 -17.25
C GLY A 12 10.35 -2.28 -16.90
N ILE A 13 9.64 -1.81 -15.87
CA ILE A 13 8.29 -2.30 -15.55
C ILE A 13 7.25 -1.43 -16.25
N GLN A 14 6.46 -2.02 -17.15
CA GLN A 14 5.29 -1.37 -17.73
C GLN A 14 4.08 -1.56 -16.80
N PRO A 15 3.47 -0.46 -16.32
CA PRO A 15 2.24 -0.54 -15.55
C PRO A 15 1.12 -1.14 -16.40
N LEU A 16 0.30 -2.01 -15.81
CA LEU A 16 -0.91 -2.53 -16.47
C LEU A 16 -1.96 -1.45 -16.71
N ASP A 17 -1.89 -0.35 -15.95
CA ASP A 17 -2.87 0.73 -15.91
C ASP A 17 -2.27 2.07 -16.36
N ASN A 18 -3.08 2.88 -17.05
CA ASN A 18 -2.73 4.26 -17.35
C ASN A 18 -2.81 5.17 -16.11
N ASP A 19 -2.32 6.42 -16.22
CA ASP A 19 -2.18 7.35 -15.10
C ASP A 19 -3.49 7.61 -14.35
N LEU A 20 -4.61 7.72 -15.09
CA LEU A 20 -5.93 7.95 -14.52
C LEU A 20 -6.45 6.70 -13.79
N GLN A 21 -6.24 5.52 -14.36
CA GLN A 21 -6.56 4.25 -13.71
C GLN A 21 -5.75 4.05 -12.42
N ARG A 22 -4.46 4.39 -12.43
CA ARG A 22 -3.62 4.34 -11.22
C ARG A 22 -4.12 5.33 -10.16
N GLN A 23 -4.52 6.53 -10.56
CA GLN A 23 -5.13 7.49 -9.63
C GLN A 23 -6.40 6.93 -8.98
N MET A 24 -7.28 6.29 -9.76
CA MET A 24 -8.47 5.62 -9.23
C MET A 24 -8.12 4.48 -8.28
N LEU A 25 -7.09 3.69 -8.58
CA LEU A 25 -6.61 2.62 -7.70
C LEU A 25 -6.13 3.17 -6.34
N TYR A 26 -5.37 4.27 -6.33
CA TYR A 26 -4.96 4.92 -5.08
C TYR A 26 -6.17 5.43 -4.27
N MET A 27 -7.17 5.99 -4.93
CA MET A 27 -8.40 6.43 -4.26
C MET A 27 -9.18 5.25 -3.67
N GLN A 28 -9.34 4.16 -4.44
CA GLN A 28 -10.01 2.95 -4.01
C GLN A 28 -9.33 2.34 -2.79
N SER A 29 -7.99 2.24 -2.82
CA SER A 29 -7.20 1.73 -1.69
C SER A 29 -7.42 2.54 -0.41
N ARG A 30 -7.44 3.88 -0.51
CA ARG A 30 -7.70 4.73 0.66
C ARG A 30 -9.11 4.52 1.22
N ILE A 31 -10.11 4.36 0.35
CA ILE A 31 -11.49 4.07 0.78
C ILE A 31 -11.54 2.71 1.47
N GLU A 32 -10.90 1.69 0.90
CA GLU A 32 -10.83 0.34 1.48
C GLU A 32 -10.23 0.34 2.88
N LEU A 33 -9.10 1.01 3.08
CA LEU A 33 -8.49 1.14 4.41
C LEU A 33 -9.39 1.91 5.38
N SER A 34 -10.05 2.96 4.92
CA SER A 34 -10.98 3.75 5.75
C SER A 34 -12.14 2.90 6.24
N LEU A 35 -12.78 2.13 5.36
CA LEU A 35 -13.90 1.26 5.72
C LEU A 35 -13.48 0.17 6.72
N LYS A 36 -12.30 -0.43 6.53
CA LYS A 36 -11.78 -1.42 7.49
C LYS A 36 -11.45 -0.79 8.85
N SER A 37 -10.99 0.46 8.86
CA SER A 37 -10.64 1.17 10.09
C SER A 37 -11.84 1.47 11.01
N GLU A 38 -13.06 1.45 10.49
CA GLU A 38 -14.29 1.63 11.27
C GLU A 38 -14.45 0.56 12.37
N PHE A 39 -13.83 -0.61 12.19
CA PHE A 39 -13.87 -1.73 13.13
C PHE A 39 -12.65 -1.80 14.06
N ASN A 40 -11.77 -0.80 14.06
CA ASN A 40 -10.54 -0.85 14.86
C ASN A 40 -10.81 -1.06 16.36
N ASN A 41 -11.88 -0.46 16.89
CA ASN A 41 -12.24 -0.58 18.30
C ASN A 41 -12.68 -2.01 18.71
N SER A 42 -13.14 -2.82 17.76
CA SER A 42 -13.65 -4.18 18.03
C SER A 42 -12.72 -5.28 17.54
N LEU A 43 -12.01 -5.07 16.43
CA LEU A 43 -11.17 -6.08 15.78
C LEU A 43 -9.66 -5.77 15.86
N GLY A 44 -9.30 -4.61 16.40
CA GLY A 44 -7.93 -4.10 16.38
C GLY A 44 -7.59 -3.40 15.05
N PHE A 45 -6.39 -2.80 15.02
CA PHE A 45 -5.93 -2.04 13.86
C PHE A 45 -5.61 -2.94 12.67
N VAL A 46 -5.85 -2.41 11.47
CA VAL A 46 -5.47 -3.08 10.21
C VAL A 46 -3.94 -3.02 10.05
N ASN A 47 -3.29 -4.19 10.00
CA ASN A 47 -1.84 -4.26 9.75
C ASN A 47 -1.50 -4.13 8.26
N TYR A 48 -2.28 -4.79 7.39
CA TYR A 48 -2.17 -4.71 5.93
C TYR A 48 -3.41 -5.34 5.28
N VAL A 49 -3.63 -5.04 4.01
CA VAL A 49 -4.69 -5.66 3.18
C VAL A 49 -4.05 -6.22 1.91
N VAL A 50 -4.31 -7.48 1.61
CA VAL A 50 -3.82 -8.15 0.40
C VAL A 50 -5.00 -8.51 -0.49
N THR A 51 -4.95 -8.09 -1.74
CA THR A 51 -5.97 -8.36 -2.75
C THR A 51 -5.33 -9.05 -3.95
N TYR A 52 -5.70 -10.32 -4.15
CA TYR A 52 -5.30 -11.08 -5.33
C TYR A 52 -6.27 -10.85 -6.48
N ARG A 53 -5.74 -10.46 -7.64
CA ARG A 53 -6.45 -10.39 -8.92
C ARG A 53 -5.74 -11.26 -9.94
N ASP A 54 -6.44 -11.65 -11.00
CA ASP A 54 -5.98 -12.65 -11.98
C ASP A 54 -4.54 -12.45 -12.47
N ASN A 55 -4.07 -11.20 -12.55
CA ASN A 55 -2.73 -10.89 -13.05
C ASN A 55 -1.82 -10.19 -12.03
N VAL A 56 -2.34 -9.79 -10.85
CA VAL A 56 -1.62 -8.88 -9.95
C VAL A 56 -2.04 -9.12 -8.50
N VAL A 57 -1.09 -8.99 -7.59
CA VAL A 57 -1.39 -8.84 -6.16
C VAL A 57 -1.20 -7.39 -5.75
N ILE A 58 -2.21 -6.83 -5.08
CA ILE A 58 -2.15 -5.49 -4.49
C ILE A 58 -2.02 -5.63 -2.98
N ILE A 59 -1.05 -4.92 -2.40
CA ILE A 59 -0.80 -4.91 -0.96
C ILE A 59 -0.94 -3.46 -0.48
N ASN A 60 -1.82 -3.23 0.48
CA ASN A 60 -2.03 -1.94 1.12
C ASN A 60 -1.51 -2.00 2.55
N ILE A 61 -0.56 -1.15 2.90
CA ILE A 61 0.05 -1.09 4.23
C ILE A 61 -0.22 0.30 4.81
N PRO A 62 -1.04 0.44 5.87
CA PRO A 62 -1.20 1.72 6.55
C PRO A 62 0.09 2.08 7.33
N SER A 63 0.46 3.37 7.34
CA SER A 63 1.48 3.88 8.27
C SER A 63 0.89 4.01 9.68
N ASP A 64 1.74 3.91 10.70
CA ASP A 64 1.38 4.08 12.12
C ASP A 64 0.75 5.46 12.37
N SER A 65 1.22 6.49 11.66
CA SER A 65 0.65 7.84 11.72
C SER A 65 -0.72 7.98 11.04
N GLN A 66 -1.16 6.96 10.30
CA GLN A 66 -2.33 6.91 9.41
C GLN A 66 -2.43 8.04 8.35
N LYS A 67 -1.41 8.91 8.30
CA LYS A 67 -1.29 10.05 7.39
C LYS A 67 -0.94 9.59 5.98
N TYR A 68 -0.16 8.53 5.88
CA TYR A 68 0.25 7.90 4.63
C TYR A 68 -0.18 6.44 4.61
N HIS A 69 -0.28 5.86 3.42
CA HIS A 69 -0.39 4.42 3.24
C HIS A 69 0.43 4.05 2.00
N ILE A 70 0.97 2.85 2.02
CA ILE A 70 1.77 2.30 0.95
C ILE A 70 0.84 1.40 0.13
N LEU A 71 0.88 1.58 -1.18
CA LEU A 71 0.23 0.68 -2.13
C LEU A 71 1.32 0.04 -2.97
N ILE A 72 1.36 -1.28 -2.95
CA ILE A 72 2.29 -2.09 -3.75
C ILE A 72 1.48 -2.89 -4.74
N SER A 73 1.94 -2.90 -5.98
CA SER A 73 1.44 -3.78 -7.03
C SER A 73 2.59 -4.71 -7.43
N ALA A 74 2.38 -6.01 -7.32
CA ALA A 74 3.37 -7.03 -7.66
C ALA A 74 2.75 -8.12 -8.55
N GLU A 75 3.60 -8.92 -9.20
CA GLU A 75 3.14 -10.08 -9.96
C GLU A 75 2.34 -11.03 -9.06
N ARG A 76 1.31 -11.67 -9.61
CA ARG A 76 0.35 -12.48 -8.84
C ARG A 76 1.01 -13.51 -7.91
N ASP A 77 2.06 -14.17 -8.38
CA ASP A 77 2.72 -15.26 -7.66
C ASP A 77 3.90 -14.81 -6.79
N SER A 78 4.04 -13.49 -6.59
CA SER A 78 5.08 -12.92 -5.73
C SER A 78 4.92 -13.35 -4.26
N ASN A 79 6.03 -13.47 -3.54
CA ASN A 79 6.03 -13.76 -2.10
C ASN A 79 5.56 -12.54 -1.29
N VAL A 80 4.25 -12.46 -1.03
CA VAL A 80 3.63 -11.32 -0.34
C VAL A 80 4.20 -11.10 1.07
N ASN A 81 4.51 -12.17 1.80
CA ASN A 81 5.02 -12.05 3.16
C ASN A 81 6.41 -11.41 3.19
N GLU A 82 7.28 -11.80 2.26
CA GLU A 82 8.60 -11.21 2.08
C GLU A 82 8.51 -9.75 1.67
N ILE A 83 7.63 -9.42 0.71
CA ILE A 83 7.38 -8.02 0.31
C ILE A 83 6.92 -7.17 1.49
N ILE A 84 5.96 -7.66 2.29
CA ILE A 84 5.45 -6.92 3.45
C ILE A 84 6.56 -6.72 4.47
N HIS A 85 7.37 -7.75 4.74
CA HIS A 85 8.48 -7.68 5.67
C HIS A 85 9.50 -6.61 5.25
N ASP A 86 10.01 -6.70 4.02
CA ASP A 86 11.05 -5.82 3.50
C ASP A 86 10.60 -4.36 3.46
N VAL A 87 9.35 -4.12 3.04
CA VAL A 87 8.79 -2.77 2.98
C VAL A 87 8.56 -2.21 4.38
N THR A 88 8.06 -3.04 5.31
CA THR A 88 7.83 -2.60 6.68
C THR A 88 9.14 -2.20 7.35
N ASP A 89 10.20 -2.95 7.13
CA ASP A 89 11.53 -2.64 7.67
C ASP A 89 12.10 -1.37 7.05
N LEU A 90 12.02 -1.22 5.71
CA LEU A 90 12.46 -0.01 5.01
C LEU A 90 11.73 1.25 5.51
N PHE A 91 10.42 1.17 5.72
CA PHE A 91 9.64 2.32 6.16
C PHE A 91 9.83 2.64 7.65
N LYS A 92 10.10 1.64 8.50
CA LYS A 92 10.51 1.89 9.89
C LYS A 92 11.83 2.67 9.95
N GLU A 93 12.80 2.32 9.11
CA GLU A 93 14.06 3.06 9.01
C GLU A 93 13.82 4.53 8.57
N MET A 94 12.94 4.75 7.58
CA MET A 94 12.62 6.09 7.09
C MET A 94 11.83 6.94 8.10
N GLU A 95 10.84 6.36 8.80
CA GLU A 95 10.11 7.08 9.86
C GLU A 95 11.03 7.34 11.08
N GLY A 96 11.96 6.43 11.38
CA GLY A 96 13.00 6.61 12.40
C GLY A 96 14.05 7.67 12.05
N MET A 97 14.23 8.01 10.77
CA MET A 97 15.11 9.09 10.30
C MET A 97 14.47 10.48 10.34
N SER A 98 13.20 10.58 10.71
CA SER A 98 12.47 11.84 10.74
C SER A 98 12.03 12.22 12.16
N ILE A 99 12.97 12.52 13.06
CA ILE A 99 13.02 13.76 13.88
C ILE A 99 14.48 13.96 14.37
N THR A 100 15.21 14.90 13.77
CA THR A 100 16.12 15.83 14.47
C THR A 100 16.08 17.15 13.71
#